data_AF-A0AAV9H0N5-F1
#
_entry.id   AF-A0AAV9H0N5-F1
#
_cell.length_a   1.000
_cell.length_b   1.000
_cell.length_c   1.000
_cell.angle_alpha   90.00
_cell.angle_beta   90.00
_cell.angle_gamma   90.00
#
_symmetry.space_group_name_H-M   'P 1'
#
loop_
_entity.id
_entity.type
_entity.pdbx_description
1 polymer ?
#
loop_
_entity_poly.entity_id
_entity_poly.type
_entity_poly.pdbx_seq_one_letter_code
_entity_poly.pdbx_strand_id
1 'polypeptide(L)'
;MSPPSSVADEAPVASAAANNNTGKSAPKTSWKMVSGLKALVNSAKKLAIGDSGSKAGIDDLFPAVDKAVDGDDCDRDCDNCVVQYPKNFKIDEEDDLYGFVKGWSTHVLVATGKTDWVRDVANEKGSVMQAIGGSKGPSNGRLMLSASNIPTPHHTSDYSEPTTVLLLPAFTIIENVTPATVPTLINEFIEKAPTNISPLEPIALPKALPAPLPEASPAALKELTTRPCPHQAIILLCSQKTRDARCGQSAPLLRKELQRHLQPLGLYRDLDDERPGGVGIYFISHVGGHKYSANMMIYRRPDAFGLDKVERGKLADGETAAPEKKNFENGEEDVGAGQCIWLARVKPEDCEGIVKFTVLQGKVIKPASQLRGGFDRSRGLMSW
;
A
#
# COMPACT_ATOMS: atom_id res chain seq x y z
N MET A 1 55.03 23.51 -55.99
CA MET A 1 55.51 23.09 -54.66
C MET A 1 56.45 24.18 -54.15
N SER A 2 56.07 24.93 -53.10
CA SER A 2 56.89 25.96 -52.41
C SER A 2 57.37 27.15 -53.28
N PRO A 3 58.00 28.22 -52.72
CA PRO A 3 57.86 28.92 -51.42
C PRO A 3 57.04 30.24 -51.67
N PRO A 4 57.28 31.46 -51.11
CA PRO A 4 57.98 31.95 -49.89
C PRO A 4 57.06 32.85 -49.00
N SER A 5 57.60 33.91 -48.36
CA SER A 5 56.94 34.77 -47.35
C SER A 5 57.66 36.11 -47.10
N SER A 6 56.95 37.22 -46.85
CA SER A 6 57.41 38.50 -46.23
C SER A 6 56.19 39.44 -46.03
N VAL A 7 55.89 40.17 -44.93
CA VAL A 7 56.63 40.89 -43.86
C VAL A 7 56.95 42.37 -44.20
N ALA A 8 56.25 43.29 -43.50
CA ALA A 8 56.47 44.74 -43.20
C ALA A 8 55.08 45.34 -42.86
N ASP A 9 54.74 45.90 -41.69
CA ASP A 9 55.30 47.03 -40.90
C ASP A 9 54.87 48.43 -41.39
N GLU A 10 53.93 49.08 -40.68
CA GLU A 10 54.19 50.23 -39.80
C GLU A 10 52.91 50.72 -39.07
N ALA A 11 53.08 51.58 -38.05
CA ALA A 11 52.05 52.18 -37.17
C ALA A 11 52.27 53.72 -37.14
N PRO A 12 51.68 54.58 -36.26
CA PRO A 12 50.68 54.36 -35.19
C PRO A 12 49.55 55.43 -35.16
N VAL A 13 48.72 55.42 -34.11
CA VAL A 13 48.35 56.58 -33.25
C VAL A 13 47.56 56.05 -32.03
N ALA A 14 47.74 56.64 -30.85
CA ALA A 14 47.05 56.31 -29.59
C ALA A 14 46.32 57.56 -29.05
N SER A 15 45.44 57.58 -28.02
CA SER A 15 44.81 56.59 -27.11
C SER A 15 43.40 57.13 -26.73
N ALA A 16 42.53 56.61 -25.83
CA ALA A 16 42.50 55.54 -24.81
C ALA A 16 41.00 55.03 -24.72
N ALA A 17 40.33 54.55 -23.66
CA ALA A 17 40.59 54.35 -22.21
C ALA A 17 39.58 53.35 -21.58
N ALA A 18 39.68 53.15 -20.25
CA ALA A 18 38.58 52.87 -19.30
C ALA A 18 37.69 51.59 -19.45
N ASN A 19 38.24 50.47 -18.98
CA ASN A 19 37.62 49.38 -18.19
C ASN A 19 36.07 49.19 -18.09
N ASN A 20 35.66 47.95 -18.39
CA ASN A 20 34.82 47.04 -17.58
C ASN A 20 33.63 47.58 -16.74
N ASN A 21 32.43 47.05 -17.00
CA ASN A 21 31.71 46.29 -15.97
C ASN A 21 30.78 45.19 -16.55
N THR A 22 30.44 44.20 -15.72
CA THR A 22 29.57 43.06 -16.09
C THR A 22 28.09 43.34 -15.85
N GLY A 23 27.21 42.87 -16.75
CA GLY A 23 25.76 42.99 -16.62
C GLY A 23 25.03 41.66 -16.83
N LYS A 24 24.40 41.13 -15.78
CA LYS A 24 23.67 39.84 -15.82
C LYS A 24 22.27 40.00 -16.45
N SER A 25 21.96 39.22 -17.48
CA SER A 25 20.57 39.02 -17.94
C SER A 25 19.89 37.91 -17.14
N ALA A 26 18.92 38.26 -16.28
CA ALA A 26 18.17 37.28 -15.49
C ALA A 26 17.01 36.63 -16.28
N PRO A 27 16.77 35.32 -16.16
CA PRO A 27 15.57 34.68 -16.70
C PRO A 27 14.33 35.12 -15.92
N LYS A 28 13.19 35.25 -16.62
CA LYS A 28 11.98 35.85 -16.06
C LYS A 28 11.18 34.89 -15.17
N THR A 29 10.52 35.49 -14.18
CA THR A 29 9.60 34.90 -13.20
C THR A 29 8.58 33.90 -13.77
N SER A 30 8.80 32.61 -13.52
CA SER A 30 7.78 31.55 -13.60
C SER A 30 7.66 30.75 -12.29
N TRP A 31 8.81 30.34 -11.72
CA TRP A 31 8.93 29.47 -10.55
C TRP A 31 8.06 29.87 -9.34
N LYS A 32 7.98 31.17 -9.02
CA LYS A 32 7.23 31.67 -7.84
C LYS A 32 5.73 31.42 -7.93
N MET A 33 5.12 31.46 -9.13
CA MET A 33 3.68 31.17 -9.27
C MET A 33 3.38 29.67 -9.14
N VAL A 34 4.23 28.80 -9.69
CA VAL A 34 4.07 27.35 -9.57
C VAL A 34 4.15 26.89 -8.11
N SER A 35 5.11 27.43 -7.35
CA SER A 35 5.22 27.16 -5.91
C SER A 35 4.00 27.65 -5.13
N GLY A 36 3.44 28.83 -5.48
CA GLY A 36 2.22 29.36 -4.87
C GLY A 36 0.98 28.49 -5.15
N LEU A 37 0.82 28.01 -6.39
CA LEU A 37 -0.25 27.07 -6.72
C LEU A 37 -0.09 25.73 -6.00
N LYS A 38 1.11 25.12 -5.97
CA LYS A 38 1.33 23.87 -5.22
C LYS A 38 1.01 24.04 -3.73
N ALA A 39 1.40 25.16 -3.11
CA ALA A 39 1.07 25.45 -1.71
C ALA A 39 -0.45 25.58 -1.49
N LEU A 40 -1.17 26.30 -2.36
CA LEU A 40 -2.64 26.41 -2.29
C LEU A 40 -3.35 25.08 -2.50
N VAL A 41 -2.94 24.29 -3.49
CA VAL A 41 -3.47 22.95 -3.76
C VAL A 41 -3.24 22.02 -2.58
N ASN A 42 -2.04 22.03 -1.97
CA ASN A 42 -1.74 21.21 -0.80
C ASN A 42 -2.51 21.66 0.46
N SER A 43 -2.77 22.94 0.64
CA SER A 43 -3.66 23.45 1.68
C SER A 43 -5.12 22.99 1.45
N ALA A 44 -5.60 23.01 0.21
CA ALA A 44 -6.91 22.49 -0.15
C ALA A 44 -7.02 20.97 0.04
N LYS A 45 -5.97 20.20 -0.31
CA LYS A 45 -5.89 18.76 0.01
C LYS A 45 -6.03 18.52 1.51
N LYS A 46 -5.26 19.22 2.35
CA LYS A 46 -5.33 19.11 3.82
C LYS A 46 -6.74 19.41 4.34
N LEU A 47 -7.37 20.48 3.88
CA LEU A 47 -8.73 20.84 4.26
C LEU A 47 -9.77 19.76 3.89
N ALA A 48 -9.62 19.13 2.71
CA ALA A 48 -10.51 18.08 2.22
C ALA A 48 -10.27 16.69 2.86
N ILE A 49 -9.11 16.47 3.48
CA ILE A 49 -8.76 15.25 4.22
C ILE A 49 -9.31 15.30 5.65
N GLY A 50 -9.32 16.49 6.25
CA GLY A 50 -9.59 16.70 7.67
C GLY A 50 -8.32 16.58 8.53
N ASP A 51 -8.43 16.89 9.82
CA ASP A 51 -7.36 16.55 10.76
C ASP A 51 -7.36 15.03 10.99
N SER A 52 -6.20 14.40 10.81
CA SER A 52 -6.06 12.95 10.66
C SER A 52 -5.20 12.32 11.75
N GLY A 53 -4.99 13.04 12.87
CA GLY A 53 -4.08 12.63 13.94
C GLY A 53 -2.62 12.91 13.60
N SER A 54 -1.73 12.26 14.36
CA SER A 54 -0.27 12.44 14.24
C SER A 54 0.23 12.27 12.81
N LYS A 55 1.22 13.09 12.42
CA LYS A 55 1.86 13.05 11.10
C LYS A 55 3.36 12.93 11.31
N ALA A 56 3.84 11.70 11.35
CA ALA A 56 5.27 11.39 11.28
C ALA A 56 5.88 11.98 9.99
N GLY A 57 7.14 12.42 10.02
CA GLY A 57 7.88 12.78 8.82
C GLY A 57 8.00 11.59 7.87
N ILE A 58 8.27 11.87 6.60
CA ILE A 58 8.36 10.84 5.55
C ILE A 58 9.48 9.83 5.84
N ASP A 59 10.56 10.31 6.44
CA ASP A 59 11.74 9.53 6.85
C ASP A 59 11.59 8.94 8.28
N ASP A 60 10.62 9.44 9.07
CA ASP A 60 10.33 8.92 10.41
C ASP A 60 9.46 7.67 10.37
N LEU A 61 8.43 7.65 9.50
CA LEU A 61 7.32 6.68 9.59
C LEU A 61 7.77 5.23 9.39
N PHE A 62 8.57 4.97 8.38
CA PHE A 62 9.18 3.66 8.10
C PHE A 62 10.66 3.86 7.79
N PRO A 63 11.56 2.98 8.27
CA PRO A 63 12.98 3.06 7.94
C PRO A 63 13.18 2.95 6.42
N ALA A 64 13.94 3.87 5.85
CA ALA A 64 14.44 3.72 4.49
C ALA A 64 15.48 2.57 4.41
N VAL A 65 15.74 2.08 3.20
CA VAL A 65 16.93 1.24 2.96
C VAL A 65 18.20 2.09 3.02
N ASP A 66 19.28 1.53 3.57
CA ASP A 66 20.59 2.19 3.69
C ASP A 66 21.69 1.25 3.20
N LYS A 67 22.54 1.69 2.27
CA LYS A 67 23.56 0.81 1.65
C LYS A 67 24.56 0.21 2.64
N ALA A 68 24.87 0.89 3.75
CA ALA A 68 25.76 0.38 4.79
C ALA A 68 25.09 -0.67 5.71
N VAL A 69 23.77 -0.82 5.63
CA VAL A 69 22.96 -1.76 6.42
C VAL A 69 22.36 -2.86 5.54
N ASP A 70 21.96 -2.53 4.32
CA ASP A 70 21.14 -3.35 3.41
C ASP A 70 21.89 -3.83 2.15
N GLY A 71 23.11 -3.32 1.93
CA GLY A 71 23.97 -3.63 0.78
C GLY A 71 23.88 -2.60 -0.36
N ASP A 72 24.91 -2.53 -1.20
CA ASP A 72 24.99 -1.57 -2.32
C ASP A 72 23.86 -1.72 -3.36
N ASP A 73 23.19 -2.87 -3.41
CA ASP A 73 22.05 -3.16 -4.28
C ASP A 73 20.68 -2.79 -3.68
N CYS A 74 20.63 -2.19 -2.48
CA CYS A 74 19.36 -2.00 -1.75
C CYS A 74 18.34 -1.07 -2.43
N ASP A 75 18.81 -0.16 -3.29
CA ASP A 75 18.02 0.79 -4.09
C ASP A 75 17.96 0.43 -5.57
N ARG A 76 18.47 -0.76 -5.96
CA ARG A 76 18.54 -1.19 -7.36
C ARG A 76 17.20 -1.70 -7.87
N ASP A 77 16.82 -1.24 -9.06
CA ASP A 77 15.69 -1.77 -9.82
C ASP A 77 16.04 -3.10 -10.52
N CYS A 78 15.03 -3.96 -10.66
CA CYS A 78 15.15 -5.31 -11.21
C CYS A 78 15.69 -5.34 -12.66
N ASP A 79 17.01 -5.56 -12.80
CA ASP A 79 17.76 -5.58 -14.08
C ASP A 79 17.16 -6.54 -15.15
N ASN A 80 16.40 -7.57 -14.74
CA ASN A 80 15.86 -8.63 -15.60
C ASN A 80 14.32 -8.71 -15.61
N CYS A 81 13.60 -7.65 -15.22
CA CYS A 81 12.14 -7.68 -15.12
C CYS A 81 11.42 -7.66 -16.49
N VAL A 82 10.97 -8.84 -16.92
CA VAL A 82 10.29 -9.10 -18.21
C VAL A 82 8.86 -8.56 -18.31
N VAL A 83 8.22 -8.24 -17.18
CA VAL A 83 6.91 -7.59 -17.16
C VAL A 83 7.10 -6.08 -17.21
N GLN A 84 6.36 -5.42 -18.09
CA GLN A 84 6.45 -3.99 -18.36
C GLN A 84 5.04 -3.41 -18.51
N TYR A 85 4.86 -2.14 -18.15
CA TYR A 85 3.57 -1.47 -18.32
C TYR A 85 3.30 -1.08 -19.80
N PRO A 86 2.02 -0.98 -20.22
CA PRO A 86 1.67 -0.52 -21.55
C PRO A 86 2.27 0.87 -21.87
N LYS A 87 2.68 1.11 -23.12
CA LYS A 87 3.31 2.38 -23.55
C LYS A 87 2.45 3.64 -23.33
N ASN A 88 1.14 3.47 -23.10
CA ASN A 88 0.19 4.54 -22.78
C ASN A 88 -0.17 4.62 -21.28
N PHE A 89 0.46 3.83 -20.41
CA PHE A 89 0.32 3.91 -18.96
C PHE A 89 1.01 5.17 -18.45
N LYS A 90 0.26 6.28 -18.42
CA LYS A 90 0.72 7.57 -17.90
C LYS A 90 0.08 7.85 -16.55
N ILE A 91 0.89 8.23 -15.58
CA ILE A 91 0.48 8.55 -14.20
C ILE A 91 0.99 9.94 -13.81
N ASP A 92 0.44 10.49 -12.74
CA ASP A 92 0.96 11.68 -12.10
C ASP A 92 2.24 11.31 -11.33
N GLU A 93 3.42 11.72 -11.83
CA GLU A 93 4.71 11.55 -11.14
C GLU A 93 5.20 12.83 -10.41
N GLU A 94 4.57 13.99 -10.63
CA GLU A 94 5.04 15.31 -10.17
C GLU A 94 4.41 15.82 -8.87
N ASP A 95 3.23 15.34 -8.50
CA ASP A 95 2.48 15.88 -7.37
C ASP A 95 2.88 15.25 -6.04
N ASP A 96 2.83 16.02 -4.95
CA ASP A 96 3.29 15.57 -3.64
C ASP A 96 2.36 14.46 -3.11
N LEU A 97 2.95 13.33 -2.71
CA LEU A 97 2.25 12.05 -2.50
C LEU A 97 2.00 11.68 -1.04
N TYR A 98 2.96 12.01 -0.16
CA TYR A 98 2.96 11.66 1.26
C TYR A 98 2.08 12.59 2.11
N GLY A 99 1.29 12.04 3.04
CA GLY A 99 0.47 12.84 3.96
C GLY A 99 -0.73 13.52 3.28
N PHE A 100 -1.18 12.96 2.16
CA PHE A 100 -2.30 13.43 1.35
C PHE A 100 -3.35 12.34 1.06
N VAL A 101 -3.76 11.63 2.10
CA VAL A 101 -4.77 10.57 2.07
C VAL A 101 -5.71 10.63 3.27
N LYS A 102 -6.92 10.08 3.08
CA LYS A 102 -7.94 10.07 4.12
C LYS A 102 -7.70 8.88 5.06
N GLY A 103 -7.20 9.12 6.28
CA GLY A 103 -6.94 8.09 7.30
C GLY A 103 -8.18 7.38 7.85
N TRP A 104 -8.03 6.10 8.22
CA TRP A 104 -9.06 5.22 8.80
C TRP A 104 -8.60 4.65 10.15
N SER A 105 -9.49 4.07 10.94
CA SER A 105 -9.16 3.29 12.16
C SER A 105 -9.04 1.80 11.87
N THR A 106 -10.03 1.27 11.14
CA THR A 106 -10.21 -0.15 10.77
C THR A 106 -10.46 -0.28 9.27
N HIS A 107 -10.13 -1.42 8.67
CA HIS A 107 -10.31 -1.69 7.24
C HIS A 107 -10.92 -3.08 7.06
N VAL A 108 -12.07 -3.15 6.38
CA VAL A 108 -12.77 -4.39 6.04
C VAL A 108 -12.58 -4.68 4.55
N LEU A 109 -12.08 -5.89 4.26
CA LEU A 109 -12.08 -6.46 2.91
C LEU A 109 -13.25 -7.45 2.81
N VAL A 110 -14.22 -7.19 1.93
CA VAL A 110 -15.32 -8.12 1.67
C VAL A 110 -14.92 -9.06 0.54
N ALA A 111 -15.05 -10.37 0.75
CA ALA A 111 -14.83 -11.36 -0.31
C ALA A 111 -15.95 -11.28 -1.36
N THR A 112 -15.58 -11.27 -2.64
CA THR A 112 -16.53 -11.19 -3.76
C THR A 112 -16.16 -12.04 -4.97
N GLY A 113 -14.96 -12.63 -5.01
CA GLY A 113 -14.37 -13.27 -6.21
C GLY A 113 -14.12 -12.35 -7.42
N LYS A 114 -14.71 -11.15 -7.46
CA LYS A 114 -14.60 -10.18 -8.57
C LYS A 114 -13.24 -9.47 -8.56
N THR A 115 -12.86 -8.91 -9.71
CA THR A 115 -11.63 -8.11 -9.90
C THR A 115 -11.90 -6.68 -10.38
N ASP A 116 -13.17 -6.32 -10.54
CA ASP A 116 -13.66 -4.97 -10.80
C ASP A 116 -15.10 -4.86 -10.27
N TRP A 117 -15.54 -3.64 -9.95
CA TRP A 117 -16.80 -3.36 -9.25
C TRP A 117 -17.40 -2.04 -9.74
N VAL A 118 -18.69 -1.78 -9.45
CA VAL A 118 -19.30 -0.48 -9.71
C VAL A 118 -18.54 0.64 -8.97
N ARG A 119 -18.54 1.85 -9.55
CA ARG A 119 -17.61 2.98 -9.27
C ARG A 119 -17.41 3.38 -7.79
N ASP A 120 -18.35 2.99 -6.93
CA ASP A 120 -18.29 3.00 -5.46
C ASP A 120 -19.01 1.74 -4.95
N VAL A 121 -18.31 0.91 -4.20
CA VAL A 121 -18.74 -0.45 -3.78
C VAL A 121 -19.95 -0.45 -2.84
N ALA A 122 -20.25 0.67 -2.19
CA ALA A 122 -21.51 0.84 -1.44
C ALA A 122 -22.76 0.76 -2.34
N ASN A 123 -22.61 0.76 -3.67
CA ASN A 123 -23.69 0.66 -4.64
C ASN A 123 -23.81 -0.74 -5.29
N GLU A 124 -23.01 -1.72 -4.85
CA GLU A 124 -23.18 -3.14 -5.21
C GLU A 124 -24.47 -3.67 -4.56
N LYS A 125 -25.59 -3.61 -5.30
CA LYS A 125 -26.94 -3.89 -4.78
C LYS A 125 -27.05 -5.29 -4.17
N GLY A 126 -27.67 -5.37 -2.99
CA GLY A 126 -27.89 -6.61 -2.24
C GLY A 126 -26.69 -7.09 -1.44
N SER A 127 -25.51 -6.50 -1.63
CA SER A 127 -24.28 -6.94 -0.96
C SER A 127 -24.13 -6.46 0.49
N VAL A 128 -23.27 -7.16 1.24
CA VAL A 128 -22.71 -6.71 2.52
C VAL A 128 -22.09 -5.30 2.42
N MET A 129 -21.50 -4.93 1.29
CA MET A 129 -20.86 -3.62 1.11
C MET A 129 -21.87 -2.48 1.04
N GLN A 130 -23.04 -2.72 0.40
CA GLN A 130 -24.16 -1.78 0.43
C GLN A 130 -24.72 -1.64 1.85
N ALA A 131 -24.89 -2.75 2.58
CA ALA A 131 -25.39 -2.72 3.95
C ALA A 131 -24.43 -1.99 4.91
N ILE A 132 -23.10 -2.17 4.77
CA ILE A 132 -22.10 -1.39 5.52
C ILE A 132 -22.16 0.09 5.13
N GLY A 133 -22.24 0.40 3.82
CA GLY A 133 -22.29 1.78 3.32
C GLY A 133 -23.56 2.55 3.72
N GLY A 134 -24.68 1.85 3.94
CA GLY A 134 -25.93 2.41 4.46
C GLY A 134 -26.04 2.43 6.00
N SER A 135 -25.08 1.82 6.71
CA SER A 135 -25.07 1.77 8.17
C SER A 135 -24.38 2.98 8.79
N LYS A 136 -24.65 3.24 10.08
CA LYS A 136 -23.80 4.13 10.87
C LYS A 136 -22.39 3.52 10.98
N GLY A 137 -21.35 4.29 10.70
CA GLY A 137 -19.97 3.85 10.88
C GLY A 137 -19.62 3.58 12.36
N PRO A 138 -18.60 2.73 12.61
CA PRO A 138 -18.24 2.27 13.95
C PRO A 138 -17.78 3.39 14.88
N SER A 139 -18.04 3.22 16.18
CA SER A 139 -17.65 4.14 17.26
C SER A 139 -16.13 4.30 17.44
N ASN A 140 -15.33 3.27 17.12
CA ASN A 140 -13.85 3.32 17.20
C ASN A 140 -13.19 4.12 16.04
N GLY A 141 -13.98 4.85 15.26
CA GLY A 141 -13.54 5.83 14.27
C GLY A 141 -13.83 5.38 12.84
N ARG A 142 -13.07 5.88 11.87
CA ARG A 142 -13.50 5.75 10.47
C ARG A 142 -13.16 4.37 9.90
N LEU A 143 -14.19 3.61 9.52
CA LEU A 143 -14.00 2.42 8.69
C LEU A 143 -13.45 2.79 7.29
N MET A 144 -12.60 1.92 6.75
CA MET A 144 -12.32 1.80 5.32
C MET A 144 -12.99 0.52 4.82
N LEU A 145 -13.75 0.61 3.74
CA LEU A 145 -14.44 -0.52 3.12
C LEU A 145 -13.85 -0.77 1.74
N SER A 146 -13.41 -2.01 1.50
CA SER A 146 -13.00 -2.47 0.18
C SER A 146 -13.75 -3.74 -0.21
N ALA A 147 -14.19 -3.81 -1.47
CA ALA A 147 -14.45 -5.09 -2.11
C ALA A 147 -13.11 -5.76 -2.46
N SER A 148 -13.07 -7.09 -2.49
CA SER A 148 -11.85 -7.84 -2.81
C SER A 148 -12.11 -9.10 -3.66
N ASN A 149 -11.07 -9.57 -4.33
CA ASN A 149 -11.08 -10.82 -5.08
C ASN A 149 -10.81 -12.07 -4.22
N ILE A 150 -10.87 -11.95 -2.88
CA ILE A 150 -10.88 -13.13 -2.00
C ILE A 150 -12.05 -14.03 -2.45
N PRO A 151 -11.85 -15.36 -2.58
CA PRO A 151 -12.92 -16.29 -2.92
C PRO A 151 -14.08 -16.20 -1.92
N THR A 152 -15.31 -16.34 -2.41
CA THR A 152 -16.48 -16.52 -1.54
C THR A 152 -16.59 -17.99 -1.14
N PRO A 153 -17.18 -18.34 0.03
CA PRO A 153 -17.33 -19.73 0.47
C PRO A 153 -18.09 -20.64 -0.52
N HIS A 154 -18.85 -20.03 -1.43
CA HIS A 154 -19.67 -20.71 -2.44
C HIS A 154 -19.11 -20.56 -3.86
N HIS A 155 -17.89 -20.01 -4.01
CA HIS A 155 -17.19 -19.71 -5.28
C HIS A 155 -18.02 -18.95 -6.33
N THR A 156 -19.07 -18.24 -5.91
CA THR A 156 -19.94 -17.40 -6.73
C THR A 156 -19.70 -15.92 -6.48
N SER A 157 -19.96 -15.08 -7.48
CA SER A 157 -19.93 -13.62 -7.36
C SER A 157 -21.31 -12.99 -7.14
N ASP A 158 -22.32 -13.81 -6.83
CA ASP A 158 -23.65 -13.38 -6.39
C ASP A 158 -23.58 -12.80 -4.96
N TYR A 159 -24.61 -12.04 -4.59
CA TYR A 159 -24.80 -11.47 -3.25
C TYR A 159 -26.05 -12.04 -2.56
N SER A 160 -26.75 -13.02 -3.15
CA SER A 160 -27.72 -13.86 -2.43
C SER A 160 -27.07 -14.65 -1.30
N GLU A 161 -25.85 -15.13 -1.53
CA GLU A 161 -25.13 -16.01 -0.61
C GLU A 161 -24.37 -15.22 0.48
N PRO A 162 -24.17 -15.84 1.65
CA PRO A 162 -23.25 -15.34 2.67
C PRO A 162 -21.82 -15.24 2.12
N THR A 163 -21.06 -14.30 2.67
CA THR A 163 -19.65 -14.10 2.31
C THR A 163 -18.76 -13.98 3.55
N THR A 164 -17.46 -13.94 3.30
CA THR A 164 -16.41 -13.79 4.29
C THR A 164 -15.86 -12.37 4.25
N VAL A 165 -15.46 -11.83 5.40
CA VAL A 165 -14.73 -10.55 5.48
C VAL A 165 -13.43 -10.70 6.25
N LEU A 166 -12.39 -9.99 5.81
CA LEU A 166 -11.12 -9.87 6.53
C LEU A 166 -11.02 -8.49 7.18
N LEU A 167 -10.94 -8.47 8.51
CA LEU A 167 -10.87 -7.28 9.35
C LEU A 167 -9.42 -6.94 9.72
N LEU A 168 -9.03 -5.71 9.41
CA LEU A 168 -7.68 -5.16 9.59
C LEU A 168 -7.74 -3.90 10.49
N PRO A 169 -6.73 -3.64 11.34
CA PRO A 169 -5.47 -4.38 11.49
C PRO A 169 -5.58 -5.73 12.22
N ALA A 170 -6.74 -6.14 12.73
CA ALA A 170 -6.89 -7.35 13.53
C ALA A 170 -6.41 -8.67 12.88
N PHE A 171 -6.29 -8.74 11.54
CA PHE A 171 -6.02 -9.98 10.80
C PHE A 171 -7.04 -11.09 11.15
N THR A 172 -8.30 -10.70 11.37
CA THR A 172 -9.38 -11.64 11.71
C THR A 172 -10.28 -11.88 10.51
N ILE A 173 -10.45 -13.13 10.14
CA ILE A 173 -11.44 -13.58 9.17
C ILE A 173 -12.76 -13.78 9.92
N ILE A 174 -13.85 -13.25 9.38
CA ILE A 174 -15.22 -13.37 9.91
C ILE A 174 -16.09 -13.93 8.79
N GLU A 175 -16.80 -15.02 9.07
CA GLU A 175 -17.51 -15.84 8.08
C GLU A 175 -19.04 -15.73 8.28
N ASN A 176 -19.81 -16.34 7.36
CA ASN A 176 -21.28 -16.30 7.33
C ASN A 176 -21.90 -14.88 7.27
N VAL A 177 -21.15 -13.89 6.80
CA VAL A 177 -21.59 -12.49 6.78
C VAL A 177 -22.63 -12.27 5.69
N THR A 178 -23.81 -11.84 6.11
CA THR A 178 -24.94 -11.42 5.26
C THR A 178 -25.25 -9.93 5.44
N PRO A 179 -25.99 -9.29 4.52
CA PRO A 179 -26.46 -7.91 4.69
C PRO A 179 -27.24 -7.69 6.00
N ALA A 180 -28.02 -8.68 6.45
CA ALA A 180 -28.81 -8.61 7.68
C ALA A 180 -27.95 -8.66 8.96
N THR A 181 -26.80 -9.33 8.91
CA THR A 181 -25.86 -9.42 10.04
C THR A 181 -24.93 -8.22 10.20
N VAL A 182 -24.95 -7.24 9.29
CA VAL A 182 -24.04 -6.08 9.33
C VAL A 182 -24.10 -5.26 10.63
N PRO A 183 -25.25 -5.03 11.30
CA PRO A 183 -25.27 -4.36 12.60
C PRO A 183 -24.46 -5.13 13.68
N THR A 184 -24.54 -6.46 13.69
CA THR A 184 -23.72 -7.30 14.58
C THR A 184 -22.25 -7.23 14.18
N LEU A 185 -21.93 -7.29 12.88
CA LEU A 185 -20.56 -7.15 12.37
C LEU A 185 -19.91 -5.85 12.85
N ILE A 186 -20.63 -4.72 12.74
CA ILE A 186 -20.13 -3.41 13.16
C ILE A 186 -19.95 -3.37 14.67
N ASN A 187 -21.01 -3.59 15.44
CA ASN A 187 -21.01 -3.36 16.89
C ASN A 187 -20.15 -4.35 17.67
N GLU A 188 -20.13 -5.62 17.25
CA GLU A 188 -19.52 -6.71 18.02
C GLU A 188 -18.11 -7.10 17.57
N PHE A 189 -17.74 -6.79 16.32
CA PHE A 189 -16.40 -7.09 15.79
C PHE A 189 -15.63 -5.83 15.37
N ILE A 190 -16.19 -4.99 14.49
CA ILE A 190 -15.44 -3.83 13.97
C ILE A 190 -15.16 -2.78 15.05
N GLU A 191 -16.13 -2.48 15.93
CA GLU A 191 -15.94 -1.54 17.05
C GLU A 191 -15.00 -2.07 18.14
N LYS A 192 -14.94 -3.39 18.34
CA LYS A 192 -14.16 -4.05 19.41
C LYS A 192 -12.77 -4.49 18.95
N ALA A 193 -12.49 -4.48 17.65
CA ALA A 193 -11.18 -4.77 17.09
C ALA A 193 -10.17 -3.65 17.38
N PRO A 194 -8.85 -3.96 17.45
CA PRO A 194 -7.82 -2.95 17.52
C PRO A 194 -7.83 -2.04 16.30
N THR A 195 -7.48 -0.78 16.54
CA THR A 195 -7.26 0.23 15.51
C THR A 195 -5.78 0.30 15.15
N ASN A 196 -5.46 1.08 14.12
CA ASN A 196 -4.08 1.42 13.75
C ASN A 196 -3.30 2.30 14.77
N ILE A 197 -3.93 2.79 15.84
CA ILE A 197 -3.24 3.39 17.00
C ILE A 197 -3.26 2.50 18.26
N SER A 198 -3.95 1.34 18.23
CA SER A 198 -4.02 0.45 19.38
C SER A 198 -2.67 -0.24 19.64
N PRO A 199 -2.26 -0.45 20.90
CA PRO A 199 -1.05 -1.22 21.25
C PRO A 199 -1.02 -2.61 20.60
N LEU A 200 0.17 -3.22 20.56
CA LEU A 200 0.35 -4.61 20.10
C LEU A 200 -0.04 -5.61 21.19
N GLU A 201 -1.34 -5.66 21.47
CA GLU A 201 -1.98 -6.58 22.41
C GLU A 201 -2.74 -7.70 21.66
N PRO A 202 -2.99 -8.86 22.32
CA PRO A 202 -3.68 -10.01 21.72
C PRO A 202 -5.09 -9.68 21.19
N ILE A 203 -5.50 -10.30 20.08
CA ILE A 203 -6.83 -10.09 19.48
C ILE A 203 -7.94 -10.74 20.31
N ALA A 204 -8.52 -9.98 21.23
CA ALA A 204 -9.65 -10.38 22.08
C ALA A 204 -11.03 -10.28 21.38
N LEU A 205 -11.18 -10.88 20.20
CA LEU A 205 -12.46 -10.94 19.49
C LEU A 205 -13.25 -12.25 19.76
N PRO A 206 -14.60 -12.23 19.74
CA PRO A 206 -15.41 -13.43 19.90
C PRO A 206 -15.16 -14.48 18.81
N LYS A 207 -15.07 -15.76 19.18
CA LYS A 207 -14.89 -16.88 18.22
C LYS A 207 -16.16 -17.21 17.43
N ALA A 208 -17.33 -17.01 18.03
CA ALA A 208 -18.63 -17.13 17.40
C ALA A 208 -19.61 -16.17 18.09
N LEU A 209 -20.58 -15.64 17.34
CA LEU A 209 -21.73 -14.91 17.89
C LEU A 209 -23.02 -15.27 17.14
N PRO A 210 -24.18 -15.35 17.82
CA PRO A 210 -25.46 -15.57 17.16
C PRO A 210 -25.76 -14.54 16.07
N ALA A 211 -26.08 -15.02 14.88
CA ALA A 211 -26.53 -14.20 13.76
C ALA A 211 -28.04 -13.92 13.92
N PRO A 212 -28.50 -12.65 13.96
CA PRO A 212 -29.91 -12.31 14.12
C PRO A 212 -30.72 -12.52 12.82
N LEU A 213 -30.79 -13.77 12.37
CA LEU A 213 -31.49 -14.21 11.16
C LEU A 213 -32.82 -14.92 11.49
N PRO A 214 -33.80 -14.96 10.56
CA PRO A 214 -35.05 -15.69 10.75
C PRO A 214 -34.84 -17.17 11.09
N GLU A 215 -35.72 -17.77 11.88
CA GLU A 215 -35.57 -19.16 12.36
C GLU A 215 -35.42 -20.20 11.24
N ALA A 216 -36.05 -19.95 10.09
CA ALA A 216 -36.00 -20.79 8.89
C ALA A 216 -34.65 -20.72 8.13
N SER A 217 -33.71 -19.88 8.56
CA SER A 217 -32.37 -19.80 7.96
C SER A 217 -31.57 -21.09 8.21
N PRO A 218 -30.72 -21.54 7.27
CA PRO A 218 -29.87 -22.72 7.45
C PRO A 218 -29.06 -22.67 8.75
N ALA A 219 -28.96 -23.80 9.46
CA ALA A 219 -28.29 -23.87 10.76
C ALA A 219 -26.83 -23.38 10.72
N ALA A 220 -26.11 -23.66 9.62
CA ALA A 220 -24.74 -23.21 9.40
C ALA A 220 -24.57 -21.68 9.37
N LEU A 221 -25.65 -20.92 9.19
CA LEU A 221 -25.65 -19.45 9.11
C LEU A 221 -26.18 -18.79 10.38
N LYS A 222 -26.50 -19.56 11.43
CA LYS A 222 -27.03 -19.02 12.70
C LYS A 222 -25.93 -18.42 13.59
N GLU A 223 -24.68 -18.50 13.19
CA GLU A 223 -23.55 -17.86 13.88
C GLU A 223 -22.60 -17.16 12.90
N LEU A 224 -22.13 -15.97 13.27
CA LEU A 224 -20.93 -15.34 12.70
C LEU A 224 -19.72 -15.96 13.39
N THR A 225 -18.96 -16.80 12.69
CA THR A 225 -17.73 -17.43 13.19
C THR A 225 -16.50 -16.59 12.85
N THR A 226 -15.45 -16.69 13.67
CA THR A 226 -14.17 -16.01 13.40
C THR A 226 -12.96 -16.94 13.54
N ARG A 227 -11.92 -16.63 12.76
CA ARG A 227 -10.61 -17.29 12.81
C ARG A 227 -9.48 -16.32 12.47
N PRO A 228 -8.22 -16.59 12.90
CA PRO A 228 -7.07 -15.83 12.43
C PRO A 228 -6.90 -15.91 10.91
N CYS A 229 -6.41 -14.83 10.31
CA CYS A 229 -5.88 -14.86 8.95
C CYS A 229 -4.54 -15.61 8.97
N PRO A 230 -4.36 -16.66 8.13
CA PRO A 230 -3.18 -17.52 8.19
C PRO A 230 -1.88 -16.79 7.80
N HIS A 231 -1.97 -15.71 7.02
CA HIS A 231 -0.82 -15.04 6.41
C HIS A 231 0.01 -14.21 7.41
N GLN A 232 1.31 -14.12 7.17
CA GLN A 232 2.22 -13.22 7.92
C GLN A 232 2.18 -11.78 7.38
N ALA A 233 1.88 -11.61 6.09
CA ALA A 233 1.60 -10.31 5.47
C ALA A 233 0.55 -10.45 4.36
N ILE A 234 -0.10 -9.35 4.00
CA ILE A 234 -0.98 -9.30 2.82
C ILE A 234 -0.68 -8.05 1.98
N ILE A 235 -0.70 -8.22 0.66
CA ILE A 235 -0.49 -7.15 -0.31
C ILE A 235 -1.82 -6.87 -1.01
N LEU A 236 -2.35 -5.66 -0.85
CA LEU A 236 -3.60 -5.22 -1.46
C LEU A 236 -3.33 -4.31 -2.64
N LEU A 237 -3.81 -4.66 -3.83
CA LEU A 237 -3.59 -3.94 -5.08
C LEU A 237 -4.89 -3.32 -5.60
N CYS A 238 -4.91 -1.99 -5.78
CA CYS A 238 -6.06 -1.29 -6.34
C CYS A 238 -6.27 -1.68 -7.81
N SER A 239 -7.32 -2.45 -8.08
CA SER A 239 -7.57 -3.12 -9.37
C SER A 239 -8.73 -2.53 -10.17
N GLN A 240 -9.55 -1.68 -9.56
CA GLN A 240 -10.87 -1.28 -10.08
C GLN A 240 -10.82 -0.49 -11.40
N LYS A 241 -10.86 -1.23 -12.52
CA LYS A 241 -10.85 -0.74 -13.91
C LYS A 241 -12.01 0.22 -14.21
N THR A 242 -13.20 -0.04 -13.65
CA THR A 242 -14.40 0.81 -13.75
C THR A 242 -14.22 2.17 -13.05
N ARG A 243 -13.26 2.28 -12.13
CA ARG A 243 -12.85 3.58 -11.55
C ARG A 243 -11.78 4.25 -12.40
N ASP A 244 -10.71 3.52 -12.72
CA ASP A 244 -9.58 3.98 -13.54
C ASP A 244 -8.95 2.79 -14.27
N ALA A 245 -8.87 2.87 -15.60
CA ALA A 245 -8.36 1.79 -16.43
C ALA A 245 -6.91 1.42 -16.11
N ARG A 246 -6.10 2.34 -15.58
CA ARG A 246 -4.71 2.09 -15.20
C ARG A 246 -4.61 1.19 -13.98
N CYS A 247 -5.47 1.35 -12.98
CA CYS A 247 -5.55 0.45 -11.83
C CYS A 247 -5.72 -1.01 -12.27
N GLY A 248 -6.69 -1.26 -13.16
CA GLY A 248 -6.96 -2.58 -13.75
C GLY A 248 -5.89 -3.10 -14.71
N GLN A 249 -4.98 -2.25 -15.21
CA GLN A 249 -3.79 -2.68 -15.94
C GLN A 249 -2.63 -3.00 -14.99
N SER A 250 -2.41 -2.19 -13.96
CA SER A 250 -1.27 -2.34 -13.03
C SER A 250 -1.40 -3.55 -12.10
N ALA A 251 -2.58 -3.81 -11.52
CA ALA A 251 -2.72 -4.82 -10.47
C ALA A 251 -2.37 -6.26 -10.94
N PRO A 252 -2.81 -6.74 -12.13
CA PRO A 252 -2.41 -8.07 -12.62
C PRO A 252 -0.90 -8.19 -12.92
N LEU A 253 -0.28 -7.12 -13.43
CA LEU A 253 1.14 -7.11 -13.77
C LEU A 253 2.02 -7.07 -12.51
N LEU A 254 1.65 -6.27 -11.52
CA LEU A 254 2.31 -6.25 -10.20
C LEU A 254 2.16 -7.58 -9.46
N ARG A 255 0.96 -8.20 -9.44
CA ARG A 255 0.76 -9.52 -8.83
C ARG A 255 1.68 -10.57 -9.45
N LYS A 256 1.88 -10.54 -10.78
CA LYS A 256 2.76 -11.50 -11.47
C LYS A 256 4.22 -11.39 -11.02
N GLU A 257 4.78 -10.18 -10.93
CA GLU A 257 6.18 -10.02 -10.48
C GLU A 257 6.34 -10.26 -8.98
N LEU A 258 5.43 -9.78 -8.13
CA LEU A 258 5.41 -10.11 -6.71
C LEU A 258 5.35 -11.63 -6.49
N GLN A 259 4.52 -12.35 -7.24
CA GLN A 259 4.49 -13.81 -7.25
C GLN A 259 5.84 -14.42 -7.66
N ARG A 260 6.49 -13.89 -8.72
CA ARG A 260 7.82 -14.36 -9.16
C ARG A 260 8.89 -14.24 -8.07
N HIS A 261 8.87 -13.20 -7.23
CA HIS A 261 9.82 -13.05 -6.13
C HIS A 261 9.41 -13.82 -4.86
N LEU A 262 8.11 -14.00 -4.59
CA LEU A 262 7.60 -14.71 -3.41
C LEU A 262 7.59 -16.24 -3.56
N GLN A 263 7.52 -16.77 -4.79
CA GLN A 263 7.53 -18.22 -5.05
C GLN A 263 8.86 -18.91 -4.69
N PRO A 264 10.05 -18.42 -5.09
CA PRO A 264 11.34 -19.01 -4.69
C PRO A 264 11.55 -19.07 -3.17
N LEU A 265 10.99 -18.12 -2.43
CA LEU A 265 11.03 -18.07 -0.96
C LEU A 265 10.03 -19.03 -0.30
N GLY A 266 9.14 -19.68 -1.06
CA GLY A 266 8.02 -20.47 -0.53
C GLY A 266 6.96 -19.65 0.21
N LEU A 267 6.99 -18.32 0.07
CA LEU A 267 6.11 -17.39 0.78
C LEU A 267 4.85 -17.04 0.00
N TYR A 268 4.81 -17.24 -1.32
CA TYR A 268 3.59 -16.98 -2.08
C TYR A 268 2.42 -17.83 -1.54
N ARG A 269 1.26 -17.19 -1.39
CA ARG A 269 -0.05 -17.82 -1.22
C ARG A 269 -0.93 -17.33 -2.36
N ASP A 270 -1.64 -18.24 -3.02
CA ASP A 270 -2.63 -17.88 -4.02
C ASP A 270 -3.97 -17.43 -3.37
N LEU A 271 -5.11 -17.72 -3.99
CA LEU A 271 -6.41 -17.27 -3.48
C LEU A 271 -7.09 -18.31 -2.58
N ASP A 272 -6.78 -19.59 -2.78
CA ASP A 272 -7.39 -20.75 -2.11
C ASP A 272 -6.37 -21.45 -1.18
N ASP A 273 -5.10 -21.02 -1.23
CA ASP A 273 -4.00 -21.47 -0.37
C ASP A 273 -4.07 -20.92 1.06
N GLU A 274 -4.79 -21.62 1.95
CA GLU A 274 -4.91 -21.28 3.38
C GLU A 274 -3.70 -21.73 4.25
N ARG A 275 -2.59 -22.21 3.67
CA ARG A 275 -1.45 -22.71 4.45
C ARG A 275 -0.86 -21.61 5.35
N PRO A 276 -0.59 -21.89 6.65
CA PRO A 276 -0.02 -20.91 7.57
C PRO A 276 1.19 -20.13 7.06
N GLY A 277 1.26 -18.88 7.48
CA GLY A 277 2.26 -17.89 7.12
C GLY A 277 2.28 -17.51 5.64
N GLY A 278 3.40 -16.93 5.19
CA GLY A 278 3.52 -16.44 3.82
C GLY A 278 2.75 -15.13 3.56
N VAL A 279 2.46 -14.88 2.28
CA VAL A 279 1.99 -13.62 1.74
C VAL A 279 0.84 -13.83 0.75
N GLY A 280 -0.37 -13.42 1.13
CA GLY A 280 -1.52 -13.34 0.24
C GLY A 280 -1.51 -12.07 -0.61
N ILE A 281 -1.82 -12.17 -1.91
CA ILE A 281 -1.92 -11.00 -2.82
C ILE A 281 -3.36 -10.84 -3.31
N TYR A 282 -4.03 -9.80 -2.83
CA TYR A 282 -5.44 -9.53 -3.10
C TYR A 282 -5.62 -8.27 -3.94
N PHE A 283 -6.51 -8.36 -4.92
CA PHE A 283 -7.04 -7.22 -5.65
C PHE A 283 -8.17 -6.60 -4.83
N ILE A 284 -8.16 -5.27 -4.71
CA ILE A 284 -9.18 -4.50 -3.99
C ILE A 284 -9.76 -3.37 -4.84
N SER A 285 -10.92 -2.87 -4.40
CA SER A 285 -11.61 -1.71 -4.97
C SER A 285 -10.86 -0.39 -4.77
N HIS A 286 -11.45 0.73 -5.20
CA HIS A 286 -10.77 2.02 -5.22
C HIS A 286 -10.46 2.62 -3.84
N VAL A 287 -9.17 2.76 -3.56
CA VAL A 287 -8.60 3.33 -2.33
C VAL A 287 -8.30 4.85 -2.40
N GLY A 288 -8.88 5.57 -3.37
CA GLY A 288 -8.45 6.94 -3.67
C GLY A 288 -7.13 6.98 -4.48
N GLY A 289 -6.63 8.18 -4.80
CA GLY A 289 -5.30 8.34 -5.43
C GLY A 289 -5.14 7.75 -6.84
N HIS A 290 -6.21 7.51 -7.60
CA HIS A 290 -6.14 6.83 -8.91
C HIS A 290 -5.25 7.55 -9.94
N LYS A 291 -5.07 8.89 -9.83
CA LYS A 291 -4.15 9.63 -10.71
C LYS A 291 -2.70 9.16 -10.64
N TYR A 292 -2.28 8.62 -9.48
CA TYR A 292 -0.98 7.97 -9.27
C TYR A 292 -0.98 6.51 -9.76
N SER A 293 -2.16 5.86 -9.75
CA SER A 293 -2.36 4.43 -10.05
C SER A 293 -1.42 3.51 -9.26
N ALA A 294 -1.34 2.23 -9.62
CA ALA A 294 -0.43 1.25 -8.99
C ALA A 294 -0.41 1.30 -7.44
N ASN A 295 -1.58 1.52 -6.83
CA ASN A 295 -1.69 1.68 -5.38
C ASN A 295 -1.59 0.29 -4.73
N MET A 296 -0.62 0.15 -3.82
CA MET A 296 -0.27 -1.07 -3.12
C MET A 296 -0.27 -0.81 -1.61
N MET A 297 -1.05 -1.57 -0.84
CA MET A 297 -1.07 -1.48 0.62
C MET A 297 -0.52 -2.80 1.18
N ILE A 298 0.58 -2.74 1.91
CA ILE A 298 1.25 -3.91 2.48
C ILE A 298 0.99 -3.90 3.98
N TYR A 299 0.10 -4.78 4.45
CA TYR A 299 -0.07 -5.01 5.88
C TYR A 299 0.86 -6.12 6.33
N ARG A 300 1.58 -5.91 7.43
CA ARG A 300 2.55 -6.85 8.00
C ARG A 300 2.24 -7.08 9.47
N ARG A 301 2.37 -8.32 9.93
CA ARG A 301 2.51 -8.63 11.36
C ARG A 301 3.89 -8.13 11.89
N PRO A 302 4.08 -7.86 13.18
CA PRO A 302 5.38 -7.45 13.71
C PRO A 302 6.43 -8.54 13.47
N ASP A 303 7.59 -8.19 12.89
CA ASP A 303 8.64 -9.16 12.54
C ASP A 303 8.10 -10.41 11.81
N ALA A 304 7.25 -10.18 10.81
CA ALA A 304 6.48 -11.17 10.06
C ALA A 304 7.28 -12.38 9.54
N PHE A 305 8.60 -12.25 9.36
CA PHE A 305 9.48 -13.27 8.78
C PHE A 305 10.81 -13.45 9.52
N GLY A 306 11.01 -12.89 10.72
CA GLY A 306 12.28 -12.98 11.46
C GLY A 306 13.40 -12.07 10.90
N LEU A 307 13.06 -11.14 10.00
CA LEU A 307 14.04 -10.37 9.21
C LEU A 307 14.02 -8.85 9.49
N ASP A 308 13.14 -8.32 10.33
CA ASP A 308 13.02 -6.86 10.54
C ASP A 308 14.29 -6.23 11.15
N LYS A 309 15.17 -7.05 11.76
CA LYS A 309 16.45 -6.64 12.36
C LYS A 309 17.70 -7.06 11.56
N VAL A 310 17.54 -7.70 10.39
CA VAL A 310 18.68 -8.23 9.62
C VAL A 310 19.38 -7.15 8.80
N GLU A 311 20.66 -6.93 9.10
CA GLU A 311 21.54 -6.06 8.34
C GLU A 311 22.16 -6.82 7.15
N ARG A 312 21.47 -6.82 6.00
CA ARG A 312 21.88 -7.60 4.81
C ARG A 312 23.27 -7.25 4.29
N GLY A 313 23.70 -5.99 4.43
CA GLY A 313 25.04 -5.53 4.03
C GLY A 313 26.18 -6.02 4.93
N LYS A 314 25.87 -6.79 6.00
CA LYS A 314 26.84 -7.40 6.92
C LYS A 314 26.85 -8.93 6.89
N LEU A 315 26.05 -9.55 6.01
CA LEU A 315 26.10 -11.00 5.75
C LEU A 315 27.38 -11.35 4.98
N ALA A 316 27.84 -12.59 5.09
CA ALA A 316 29.01 -13.07 4.34
C ALA A 316 28.70 -13.23 2.84
N ASP A 317 29.74 -13.23 1.99
CA ASP A 317 29.59 -13.46 0.55
C ASP A 317 28.87 -14.80 0.26
N GLY A 318 27.68 -14.71 -0.35
CA GLY A 318 26.82 -15.87 -0.65
C GLY A 318 25.90 -16.31 0.50
N GLU A 319 25.95 -15.67 1.67
CA GLU A 319 25.00 -15.89 2.76
C GLU A 319 23.68 -15.16 2.48
N THR A 320 22.56 -15.88 2.55
CA THR A 320 21.22 -15.30 2.35
C THR A 320 20.35 -15.51 3.57
N ALA A 321 19.96 -14.42 4.24
CA ALA A 321 19.00 -14.48 5.34
C ALA A 321 17.61 -14.93 4.83
N ALA A 322 17.29 -16.19 5.11
CA ALA A 322 16.05 -16.84 4.71
C ALA A 322 14.88 -16.44 5.64
N PRO A 323 13.65 -16.28 5.11
CA PRO A 323 12.49 -15.90 5.92
C PRO A 323 12.01 -17.06 6.79
N GLU A 324 11.73 -16.77 8.06
CA GLU A 324 11.11 -17.71 8.99
C GLU A 324 9.68 -18.06 8.57
N LYS A 325 9.32 -19.34 8.75
CA LYS A 325 7.98 -19.85 8.52
C LYS A 325 7.25 -19.96 9.86
N LYS A 326 6.96 -18.79 10.46
CA LYS A 326 6.20 -18.69 11.71
C LYS A 326 4.74 -19.15 11.48
N ASN A 327 4.36 -20.27 12.12
CA ASN A 327 2.99 -20.79 12.14
C ASN A 327 2.28 -20.36 13.44
N PHE A 328 1.09 -19.76 13.34
CA PHE A 328 0.26 -19.37 14.50
C PHE A 328 -0.37 -20.56 15.28
N GLU A 329 0.06 -21.79 15.00
CA GLU A 329 -0.44 -23.01 15.63
C GLU A 329 0.16 -23.25 17.03
N ASN A 330 1.30 -22.61 17.34
CA ASN A 330 2.12 -22.87 18.53
C ASN A 330 2.09 -21.74 19.58
N GLY A 331 0.90 -21.25 19.94
CA GLY A 331 0.68 -20.49 21.18
C GLY A 331 1.28 -19.08 21.27
N GLU A 332 1.89 -18.54 20.21
CA GLU A 332 2.13 -17.10 20.12
C GLU A 332 0.80 -16.35 20.03
N GLU A 333 0.63 -15.30 20.85
CA GLU A 333 -0.59 -14.50 20.85
C GLU A 333 -0.65 -13.62 19.59
N ASP A 334 -1.67 -13.83 18.76
CA ASP A 334 -1.92 -13.00 17.57
C ASP A 334 -2.25 -11.56 18.02
N VAL A 335 -1.44 -10.57 17.58
CA VAL A 335 -1.63 -9.13 17.84
C VAL A 335 -2.10 -8.33 16.60
N GLY A 336 -2.43 -9.03 15.51
CA GLY A 336 -2.77 -8.46 14.21
C GLY A 336 -1.58 -7.90 13.43
N ALA A 337 -1.85 -6.95 12.54
CA ALA A 337 -0.85 -6.21 11.77
C ALA A 337 -0.14 -5.16 12.64
N GLY A 338 1.20 -5.20 12.68
CA GLY A 338 2.02 -4.13 13.25
C GLY A 338 2.16 -2.94 12.33
N GLN A 339 2.22 -3.16 11.02
CA GLN A 339 2.44 -2.11 10.02
C GLN A 339 1.41 -2.16 8.89
N CYS A 340 1.13 -1.00 8.29
CA CYS A 340 0.51 -0.87 6.97
C CYS A 340 1.28 0.16 6.16
N ILE A 341 2.05 -0.28 5.18
CA ILE A 341 2.86 0.57 4.29
C ILE A 341 2.06 0.81 3.01
N TRP A 342 1.71 2.07 2.71
CA TRP A 342 0.93 2.40 1.50
C TRP A 342 1.80 3.05 0.43
N LEU A 343 2.06 2.32 -0.65
CA LEU A 343 2.77 2.78 -1.83
C LEU A 343 1.81 3.13 -3.00
N ALA A 344 2.26 3.99 -3.90
CA ALA A 344 1.71 4.17 -5.24
C ALA A 344 2.83 4.52 -6.23
N ARG A 345 2.50 4.64 -7.52
CA ARG A 345 3.49 4.75 -8.62
C ARG A 345 4.45 3.55 -8.70
N VAL A 346 4.10 2.42 -8.08
CA VAL A 346 4.88 1.19 -8.13
C VAL A 346 4.92 0.68 -9.57
N LYS A 347 6.07 0.19 -10.00
CA LYS A 347 6.35 -0.38 -11.31
C LYS A 347 6.75 -1.86 -11.17
N PRO A 348 6.68 -2.67 -12.23
CA PRO A 348 7.10 -4.07 -12.17
C PRO A 348 8.52 -4.25 -11.63
N GLU A 349 9.44 -3.36 -12.01
CA GLU A 349 10.85 -3.37 -11.62
C GLU A 349 11.11 -3.11 -10.12
N ASP A 350 10.17 -2.46 -9.41
CA ASP A 350 10.27 -2.26 -7.95
C ASP A 350 9.97 -3.54 -7.15
N CYS A 351 9.32 -4.55 -7.75
CA CYS A 351 8.73 -5.68 -7.02
C CYS A 351 9.78 -6.55 -6.31
N GLU A 352 11.02 -6.58 -6.81
CA GLU A 352 12.16 -7.25 -6.18
C GLU A 352 12.50 -6.59 -4.82
N GLY A 353 12.77 -5.29 -4.83
CA GLY A 353 13.07 -4.51 -3.63
C GLY A 353 11.89 -4.48 -2.65
N ILE A 354 10.67 -4.34 -3.15
CA ILE A 354 9.44 -4.38 -2.34
C ILE A 354 9.32 -5.71 -1.60
N VAL A 355 9.64 -6.84 -2.21
CA VAL A 355 9.69 -8.13 -1.49
C VAL A 355 10.88 -8.16 -0.52
N LYS A 356 12.11 -7.91 -1.00
CA LYS A 356 13.37 -8.01 -0.24
C LYS A 356 13.38 -7.16 1.04
N PHE A 357 12.77 -5.97 1.00
CA PHE A 357 12.83 -4.96 2.07
C PHE A 357 11.47 -4.60 2.66
N THR A 358 10.44 -4.31 1.84
CA THR A 358 9.16 -3.80 2.36
C THR A 358 8.29 -4.91 2.95
N VAL A 359 8.11 -6.02 2.25
CA VAL A 359 7.34 -7.17 2.74
C VAL A 359 8.15 -7.91 3.81
N LEU A 360 9.43 -8.19 3.56
CA LEU A 360 10.25 -8.99 4.47
C LEU A 360 10.77 -8.24 5.71
N GLN A 361 11.04 -6.93 5.64
CA GLN A 361 11.74 -6.19 6.72
C GLN A 361 11.05 -4.88 7.15
N GLY A 362 9.90 -4.51 6.56
CA GLY A 362 9.19 -3.27 6.91
C GLY A 362 9.86 -1.97 6.45
N LYS A 363 10.89 -2.06 5.58
CA LYS A 363 11.65 -0.91 5.06
C LYS A 363 11.05 -0.34 3.77
N VAL A 364 11.30 0.93 3.47
CA VAL A 364 10.86 1.60 2.23
C VAL A 364 12.05 1.93 1.31
N ILE A 365 11.95 1.54 0.03
CA ILE A 365 13.05 1.74 -0.94
C ILE A 365 13.05 3.17 -1.49
N LYS A 366 11.88 3.66 -1.95
CA LYS A 366 11.74 4.94 -2.66
C LYS A 366 10.73 5.90 -1.98
N PRO A 367 10.88 6.20 -0.67
CA PRO A 367 9.85 6.91 0.10
C PRO A 367 9.38 8.21 -0.56
N ALA A 368 10.31 9.08 -0.95
CA ALA A 368 10.01 10.40 -1.55
C ALA A 368 9.15 10.36 -2.83
N SER A 369 9.16 9.27 -3.59
CA SER A 369 8.38 9.15 -4.83
C SER A 369 7.16 8.23 -4.72
N GLN A 370 7.20 7.22 -3.83
CA GLN A 370 6.18 6.16 -3.78
C GLN A 370 5.37 6.10 -2.48
N LEU A 371 5.89 6.57 -1.33
CA LEU A 371 5.19 6.44 -0.05
C LEU A 371 4.04 7.46 0.05
N ARG A 372 2.83 6.96 0.28
CA ARG A 372 1.63 7.77 0.51
C ARG A 372 1.40 8.11 1.97
N GLY A 373 1.76 7.19 2.86
CA GLY A 373 1.41 7.19 4.27
C GLY A 373 1.30 5.76 4.80
N GLY A 374 0.70 5.61 5.97
CA GLY A 374 0.63 4.33 6.67
C GLY A 374 0.59 4.45 8.18
N PHE A 375 0.78 3.32 8.85
CA PHE A 375 0.99 3.25 10.30
C PHE A 375 2.03 2.21 10.69
N ASP A 376 2.65 2.42 11.85
CA ASP A 376 3.47 1.48 12.61
C ASP A 376 3.01 1.50 14.08
N ARG A 377 2.27 0.46 14.49
CA ARG A 377 1.75 0.28 15.86
C ARG A 377 2.88 -0.02 16.86
N SER A 378 4.02 -0.54 16.42
CA SER A 378 5.16 -0.81 17.32
C SER A 378 5.90 0.46 17.73
N ARG A 379 5.89 1.47 16.85
CA ARG A 379 6.55 2.78 17.07
C ARG A 379 5.57 3.90 17.42
N GLY A 380 4.26 3.64 17.40
CA GLY A 380 3.21 4.64 17.65
C GLY A 380 3.10 5.70 16.55
N LEU A 381 3.60 5.41 15.34
CA LEU A 381 3.70 6.37 14.24
C LEU A 381 2.59 6.14 13.20
N MET A 382 2.11 7.23 12.61
CA MET A 382 1.30 7.19 11.40
C MET A 382 1.45 8.46 10.58
N SER A 383 1.01 8.41 9.33
CA SER A 383 0.75 9.58 8.50
C SER A 383 -0.31 9.24 7.46
N TRP A 384 -1.26 10.15 7.29
CA TRP A 384 -2.35 10.07 6.33
C TRP A 384 -2.35 11.31 5.46
#